data_AF-A0A8U0IID1-F1
#
_entry.id   AF-A0A8U0IID1-F1
#
_cell.length_a   1.000
_cell.length_b   1.000
_cell.length_c   1.000
_cell.angle_alpha   90.00
_cell.angle_beta   90.00
_cell.angle_gamma   90.00
#
_symmetry.space_group_name_H-M   'P 1'
#
loop_
_entity.id
_entity.type
_entity.pdbx_description
1 polymer ?
#
loop_
_entity_poly.entity_id
_entity_poly.type
_entity_poly.pdbx_seq_one_letter_code
_entity_poly.pdbx_strand_id
1 'polypeptide(L)'
;MATDSYDRLGGASVSANTRELPVPQKAVNIELVKQGGEVYWGVREADDAVVASQLYDPIQDDPGVRFLTSTVIDDDSRQLPVPDAVSDHWDQVAGGGTAVSGGDRLEFVTSDELADDEQMLVLPEWQVEDVLGEEA
;
A
#
# COMPACT_ATOMS: atom_id res chain seq x y z
N MET A 1 -9.81 -22.84 -7.65
CA MET A 1 -9.16 -21.96 -6.67
C MET A 1 -8.15 -21.19 -7.48
N ALA A 2 -8.46 -19.97 -7.88
CA ALA A 2 -7.47 -19.11 -8.52
C ALA A 2 -6.46 -18.77 -7.42
N THR A 3 -5.22 -19.24 -7.60
CA THR A 3 -4.08 -18.61 -6.93
C THR A 3 -4.07 -17.18 -7.42
N ASP A 4 -4.54 -16.25 -6.58
CA ASP A 4 -4.33 -14.83 -6.82
C ASP A 4 -2.82 -14.62 -6.78
N SER A 5 -2.19 -14.62 -7.95
CA SER A 5 -0.74 -14.50 -8.07
C SER A 5 -0.39 -13.04 -7.86
N TYR A 6 -0.13 -12.70 -6.62
CA TYR A 6 0.35 -11.39 -6.26
C TYR A 6 1.68 -11.07 -6.97
N ASP A 7 1.70 -9.99 -7.72
CA ASP A 7 2.88 -9.44 -8.39
C ASP A 7 3.51 -8.33 -7.54
N ARG A 8 4.79 -8.53 -7.21
CA ARG A 8 5.60 -7.53 -6.50
C ARG A 8 6.01 -6.44 -7.47
N LEU A 9 5.52 -5.23 -7.23
CA LEU A 9 5.82 -4.04 -8.02
C LEU A 9 7.20 -3.46 -7.69
N GLY A 10 7.67 -3.71 -6.47
CA GLY A 10 8.97 -3.30 -5.96
C GLY A 10 8.88 -2.91 -4.49
N GLY A 11 9.99 -2.46 -3.91
CA GLY A 11 9.99 -1.96 -2.53
C GLY A 11 10.68 -0.61 -2.42
N ALA A 12 10.19 0.21 -1.50
CA ALA A 12 10.71 1.52 -1.19
C ALA A 12 11.13 1.60 0.28
N SER A 13 12.23 2.30 0.53
CA SER A 13 12.61 2.66 1.89
C SER A 13 11.87 3.91 2.33
N VAL A 14 11.23 3.86 3.48
CA VAL A 14 10.64 5.02 4.16
C VAL A 14 11.80 5.87 4.69
N SER A 15 11.69 7.20 4.67
CA SER A 15 12.70 8.07 5.30
C SER A 15 12.26 8.50 6.72
N ALA A 16 13.16 8.46 7.71
CA ALA A 16 12.87 8.80 9.12
C ALA A 16 12.27 10.19 9.34
N ASN A 17 12.53 11.12 8.42
CA ASN A 17 12.07 12.50 8.50
C ASN A 17 10.97 12.83 7.49
N THR A 18 10.61 11.89 6.61
CA THR A 18 9.76 12.14 5.46
C THR A 18 8.97 10.87 5.12
N ARG A 19 7.66 10.91 5.37
CA ARG A 19 6.72 9.81 5.05
C ARG A 19 6.34 9.78 3.57
N GLU A 20 7.32 10.01 2.70
CA GLU A 20 7.15 10.00 1.25
C GLU A 20 7.85 8.75 0.72
N LEU A 21 7.13 7.91 -0.02
CA LEU A 21 7.67 6.68 -0.59
C LEU A 21 7.95 6.86 -2.06
N PRO A 22 9.16 6.58 -2.56
CA PRO A 22 9.39 6.53 -3.99
C PRO A 22 8.50 5.43 -4.61
N VAL A 23 7.62 5.84 -5.53
CA VAL A 23 6.73 4.92 -6.23
C VAL A 23 7.57 4.02 -7.15
N PRO A 24 7.41 2.69 -7.09
CA PRO A 24 8.13 1.80 -7.99
C PRO A 24 7.74 2.08 -9.45
N GLN A 25 8.75 2.08 -10.33
CA GLN A 25 8.53 2.37 -11.75
C GLN A 25 7.53 1.40 -12.40
N LYS A 26 7.41 0.18 -11.87
CA LYS A 26 6.43 -0.80 -12.34
C LYS A 26 5.00 -0.32 -12.09
N ALA A 27 4.67 0.17 -10.88
CA ALA A 27 3.35 0.75 -10.56
C ALA A 27 2.96 1.90 -11.49
N VAL A 28 3.93 2.74 -11.88
CA VAL A 28 3.70 3.82 -12.85
C VAL A 28 3.49 3.28 -14.27
N ASN A 29 4.20 2.22 -14.67
CA ASN A 29 4.06 1.62 -16.01
C ASN A 29 2.69 0.97 -16.23
N ILE A 30 2.09 0.43 -15.16
CA ILE A 30 0.75 -0.16 -15.19
C ILE A 30 -0.33 0.82 -14.72
N GLU A 31 0.00 2.12 -14.67
CA GLU A 31 -0.91 3.23 -14.37
C GLU A 31 -1.62 3.16 -13.00
N LEU A 32 -1.19 2.29 -12.09
CA LEU A 32 -1.73 2.21 -10.71
C LEU A 32 -1.41 3.45 -9.87
N VAL A 33 -0.38 4.21 -10.24
CA VAL A 33 -0.05 5.47 -9.58
C VAL A 33 0.19 6.56 -10.62
N LYS A 34 -0.76 7.49 -10.70
CA LYS A 34 -0.70 8.69 -11.55
C LYS A 34 -0.13 9.88 -10.77
N GLN A 35 0.79 10.60 -11.40
CA GLN A 35 1.30 11.89 -10.91
C GLN A 35 0.13 12.91 -10.87
N GLY A 36 0.05 13.73 -9.83
CA GLY A 36 -1.06 14.69 -9.67
C GLY A 36 -2.41 14.06 -9.29
N GLY A 37 -2.43 12.78 -8.93
CA GLY A 37 -3.65 12.05 -8.54
C GLY A 37 -3.94 12.09 -7.05
N GLU A 38 -5.11 11.57 -6.65
CA GLU A 38 -5.42 11.28 -5.26
C GLU A 38 -5.34 9.76 -5.04
N VAL A 39 -4.77 9.35 -3.90
CA VAL A 39 -4.71 7.96 -3.48
C VAL A 39 -5.49 7.81 -2.19
N TYR A 40 -6.43 6.89 -2.21
CA TYR A 40 -7.25 6.47 -1.09
C TYR A 40 -6.56 5.30 -0.39
N TRP A 41 -6.43 5.42 0.91
CA TRP A 41 -5.83 4.42 1.78
C TRP A 41 -6.94 3.71 2.55
N GLY A 42 -6.87 2.39 2.52
CA GLY A 42 -7.72 1.50 3.29
C GLY A 42 -6.90 0.42 4.00
N VAL A 43 -7.56 -0.31 4.88
CA VAL A 43 -7.01 -1.48 5.56
C VAL A 43 -7.90 -2.67 5.25
N ARG A 44 -7.32 -3.74 4.73
CA ARG A 44 -8.01 -5.00 4.55
C ARG A 44 -8.17 -5.69 5.90
N GLU A 45 -9.40 -5.85 6.37
CA GLU A 45 -9.70 -6.45 7.68
C GLU A 45 -9.37 -7.94 7.77
N ALA A 46 -9.14 -8.61 6.63
CA ALA A 46 -8.76 -10.02 6.61
C ALA A 46 -7.35 -10.27 7.18
N ASP A 47 -6.39 -9.38 6.91
CA ASP A 47 -4.96 -9.58 7.19
C ASP A 47 -4.26 -8.30 7.68
N ASP A 48 -5.04 -7.28 8.06
CA ASP A 48 -4.58 -5.93 8.41
C ASP A 48 -3.62 -5.31 7.37
N ALA A 49 -3.81 -5.68 6.10
CA ALA A 49 -2.99 -5.23 4.99
C ALA A 49 -3.41 -3.84 4.53
N VAL A 50 -2.47 -2.91 4.40
CA VAL A 50 -2.79 -1.57 3.90
C VAL A 50 -2.97 -1.61 2.39
N VAL A 51 -4.10 -1.10 1.93
CA VAL A 51 -4.49 -0.98 0.52
C VAL A 51 -4.38 0.49 0.12
N ALA A 52 -3.77 0.76 -1.01
CA ALA A 52 -3.75 2.05 -1.67
C ALA A 52 -4.48 1.93 -3.01
N SER A 53 -5.44 2.82 -3.30
CA SER A 53 -6.18 2.84 -4.55
C SER A 53 -6.28 4.25 -5.12
N GLN A 54 -6.24 4.38 -6.44
CA GLN A 54 -6.58 5.65 -7.13
C GLN A 54 -8.09 5.94 -7.08
N LEU A 55 -8.91 4.92 -6.85
CA LEU A 55 -10.36 4.99 -6.89
C LEU A 55 -10.94 4.89 -5.48
N TYR A 56 -11.93 5.72 -5.19
CA TYR A 56 -12.62 5.69 -3.91
C TYR A 56 -13.67 4.57 -3.86
N ASP A 57 -14.39 4.36 -4.97
CA ASP A 57 -15.44 3.35 -5.09
C ASP A 57 -15.03 1.95 -4.64
N PRO A 58 -13.90 1.36 -5.09
CA PRO A 58 -13.55 -0.01 -4.69
C PRO A 58 -13.11 -0.12 -3.22
N ILE A 59 -12.67 0.97 -2.59
CA ILE A 59 -12.41 0.97 -1.13
C ILE A 59 -13.71 1.12 -0.33
N GLN A 60 -14.70 1.85 -0.88
CA GLN A 60 -15.97 2.06 -0.21
C GLN A 60 -16.93 0.88 -0.38
N ASP A 61 -16.92 0.24 -1.55
CA ASP A 61 -17.84 -0.85 -1.91
C ASP A 61 -17.37 -2.19 -1.32
N ASP A 62 -16.06 -2.34 -1.06
CA ASP A 62 -15.53 -3.56 -0.45
C ASP A 62 -15.78 -3.59 1.07
N PRO A 63 -16.62 -4.51 1.58
CA PRO A 63 -16.92 -4.59 3.00
C PRO A 63 -15.77 -5.17 3.83
N GLY A 64 -14.74 -5.73 3.18
CA GLY A 64 -13.52 -6.23 3.80
C GLY A 64 -12.39 -5.19 3.82
N VAL A 65 -12.58 -4.00 3.23
CA VAL A 65 -11.63 -2.89 3.29
C VAL A 65 -12.22 -1.73 4.09
N ARG A 66 -11.51 -1.37 5.15
CA ARG A 66 -11.83 -0.20 5.96
C ARG A 66 -11.08 1.02 5.42
N PHE A 67 -11.81 1.98 4.87
CA PHE A 67 -11.25 3.28 4.52
C PHE A 67 -10.59 3.96 5.73
N LEU A 68 -9.35 4.43 5.56
CA LEU A 68 -8.62 5.22 6.55
C LEU A 68 -8.63 6.71 6.19
N THR A 69 -8.07 7.06 5.03
CA THR A 69 -7.83 8.45 4.63
C THR A 69 -7.45 8.54 3.15
N SER A 70 -7.37 9.73 2.58
CA SER A 70 -6.83 9.95 1.24
C SER A 70 -5.68 10.95 1.26
N THR A 71 -4.79 10.83 0.29
CA THR A 71 -3.63 11.70 0.14
C THR A 71 -3.45 12.11 -1.31
N VAL A 72 -3.14 13.37 -1.53
CA VAL A 72 -2.88 13.91 -2.87
C VAL A 72 -1.40 13.75 -3.21
N ILE A 73 -1.13 13.17 -4.37
CA ILE A 73 0.21 13.13 -4.98
C ILE A 73 0.41 14.44 -5.72
N ASP A 74 1.53 15.12 -5.46
CA ASP A 74 1.88 16.34 -6.18
C ASP A 74 2.14 16.06 -7.67
N ASP A 75 1.80 17.00 -8.55
CA ASP A 75 1.88 16.85 -10.01
C ASP A 75 3.32 16.57 -10.51
N ASP A 76 4.34 17.05 -9.78
CA ASP A 76 5.76 16.84 -10.09
C ASP A 76 6.44 15.80 -9.18
N SER A 77 5.71 15.20 -8.23
CA SER A 77 6.29 14.25 -7.27
C SER A 77 6.06 12.80 -7.69
N ARG A 78 7.16 12.05 -7.74
CA ARG A 78 7.16 10.57 -7.88
C ARG A 78 7.10 9.87 -6.52
N GLN A 79 6.76 10.61 -5.49
CA GLN A 79 6.69 10.10 -4.14
C GLN A 79 5.23 10.00 -3.70
N LEU A 80 4.86 8.86 -3.16
CA LEU A 80 3.56 8.60 -2.58
C LEU A 80 3.59 9.04 -1.11
N PRO A 81 2.83 10.08 -0.73
CA PRO A 81 2.74 10.50 0.66
C PRO A 81 1.96 9.47 1.47
N VAL A 82 2.59 8.92 2.49
CA VAL A 82 1.97 8.00 3.44
C VAL A 82 1.41 8.80 4.61
N PRO A 83 0.10 8.74 4.85
CA PRO A 83 -0.53 9.49 5.93
C PRO A 83 -0.18 8.88 7.31
N ASP A 84 -0.16 9.71 8.34
CA ASP A 84 0.05 9.28 9.74
C ASP A 84 -0.85 8.12 10.16
N ALA A 85 -2.11 8.11 9.70
CA ALA A 85 -3.08 7.07 10.03
C ALA A 85 -2.64 5.67 9.57
N VAL A 86 -1.94 5.58 8.44
CA VAL A 86 -1.40 4.30 7.93
C VAL A 86 -0.22 3.85 8.79
N SER A 87 0.67 4.78 9.16
CA SER A 87 1.78 4.46 10.07
C SER A 87 1.32 4.03 11.47
N ASP A 88 0.30 4.71 12.01
CA ASP A 88 -0.32 4.38 13.31
C ASP A 88 -0.99 3.01 13.28
N HIS A 89 -1.63 2.67 12.16
CA HIS A 89 -2.19 1.34 11.97
C HIS A 89 -1.12 0.25 11.96
N TRP A 90 -0.02 0.42 11.21
CA TRP A 90 1.08 -0.55 11.26
C TRP A 90 1.67 -0.71 12.67
N ASP A 91 1.84 0.39 13.41
CA ASP A 91 2.29 0.34 14.81
C ASP A 91 1.32 -0.45 15.70
N GLN A 92 0.02 -0.25 15.50
CA GLN A 92 -1.04 -0.97 16.22
C GLN A 92 -1.01 -2.48 15.92
N VAL A 93 -0.89 -2.86 14.64
CA VAL A 93 -0.88 -4.27 14.20
C VAL A 93 0.37 -5.00 14.69
N ALA A 94 1.53 -4.35 14.66
CA ALA A 94 2.76 -4.93 15.20
C ALA A 94 2.82 -4.99 16.74
N GLY A 95 1.76 -4.53 17.44
CA GLY A 95 1.66 -4.61 18.89
C GLY A 95 2.33 -3.48 19.67
N GLY A 96 2.42 -2.28 19.10
CA GLY A 96 2.84 -1.05 19.79
C GLY A 96 4.36 -0.83 19.87
N GLY A 97 5.13 -1.49 19.00
CA GLY A 97 6.56 -1.28 18.84
C GLY A 97 6.90 -0.87 17.42
N THR A 98 7.11 0.44 17.19
CA THR A 98 7.45 1.11 15.92
C THR A 98 7.63 0.18 14.71
N ALA A 99 6.51 -0.31 14.17
CA ALA A 99 6.48 -1.34 13.14
C ALA A 99 7.14 -0.90 11.84
N VAL A 100 7.03 0.41 11.57
CA VAL A 100 7.60 1.08 10.40
C VAL A 100 8.23 2.36 10.90
N SER A 101 9.51 2.26 11.28
CA SER A 101 10.34 3.44 11.53
C SER A 101 10.89 3.93 10.20
N GLY A 102 11.02 5.23 9.97
CA GLY A 102 11.67 5.62 8.72
C GLY A 102 13.12 5.11 8.69
N GLY A 103 13.45 4.44 7.59
CA GLY A 103 14.53 3.47 7.42
C GLY A 103 14.01 2.10 7.00
N ASP A 104 12.76 1.78 7.33
CA ASP A 104 12.11 0.50 7.04
C ASP A 104 11.70 0.39 5.56
N ARG A 105 11.57 -0.83 5.06
CA ARG A 105 11.25 -1.12 3.66
C ARG A 105 9.81 -1.59 3.54
N LEU A 106 9.05 -0.84 2.73
CA LEU A 106 7.71 -1.21 2.32
C LEU A 106 7.77 -1.86 0.94
N GLU A 107 7.15 -3.02 0.78
CA GLU A 107 6.88 -3.62 -0.52
C GLU A 107 5.52 -3.20 -1.04
N PHE A 108 5.50 -2.89 -2.33
CA PHE A 108 4.30 -2.65 -3.10
C PHE A 108 3.96 -3.92 -3.86
N VAL A 109 2.75 -4.40 -3.66
CA VAL A 109 2.25 -5.62 -4.26
C VAL A 109 0.92 -5.31 -4.91
N THR A 110 0.62 -5.91 -6.04
CA THR A 110 -0.72 -5.89 -6.65
C THR A 110 -1.07 -7.29 -7.10
N SER A 111 -2.30 -7.51 -7.54
CA SER A 111 -2.74 -8.74 -8.20
C SER A 111 -3.63 -8.37 -9.37
N ASP A 112 -3.97 -9.32 -10.25
CA ASP A 112 -4.84 -9.03 -11.39
C ASP A 112 -6.18 -8.41 -10.96
N GLU A 113 -6.77 -8.86 -9.84
CA GLU A 113 -8.01 -8.30 -9.29
C GLU A 113 -7.78 -6.87 -8.77
N LEU A 114 -6.74 -6.66 -7.95
CA LEU A 114 -6.41 -5.33 -7.43
C LEU A 114 -6.08 -4.35 -8.56
N ALA A 115 -5.36 -4.79 -9.59
CA ALA A 115 -4.96 -3.96 -10.70
C ALA A 115 -6.16 -3.52 -11.57
N ASP A 116 -7.21 -4.34 -11.67
CA ASP A 116 -8.46 -3.96 -12.36
C ASP A 116 -9.15 -2.78 -11.66
N ASP A 117 -9.07 -2.74 -10.33
CA ASP A 117 -9.60 -1.67 -9.47
C ASP A 117 -8.59 -0.52 -9.19
N GLU A 118 -7.48 -0.47 -9.93
CA GLU A 118 -6.38 0.50 -9.72
C GLU A 118 -5.86 0.51 -8.25
N GLN A 119 -5.80 -0.68 -7.64
CA GLN A 119 -5.39 -0.91 -6.26
C GLN A 119 -4.03 -1.60 -6.16
N MET A 120 -3.38 -1.35 -5.04
CA MET A 120 -2.12 -1.99 -4.66
C MET A 120 -2.04 -2.11 -3.13
N LEU A 121 -1.43 -3.18 -2.67
CA LEU A 121 -1.08 -3.38 -1.27
C LEU A 121 0.26 -2.72 -0.98
N VAL A 122 0.34 -2.07 0.18
CA VAL A 122 1.56 -1.49 0.73
C VAL A 122 1.84 -2.21 2.04
N LEU A 123 2.82 -3.09 2.02
CA LEU A 123 3.11 -4.00 3.11
C LEU A 123 4.52 -3.76 3.63
N PRO A 124 4.71 -3.64 4.95
CA PRO A 124 6.06 -3.67 5.52
C PRO A 124 6.67 -5.05 5.37
N GLU A 125 8.00 -5.13 5.27
CA GLU A 125 8.73 -6.36 4.95
C GLU A 125 8.33 -7.57 5.81
N TRP A 126 8.03 -7.33 7.09
CA TRP A 126 7.64 -8.35 8.05
C TRP A 126 6.23 -8.91 7.81
N GLN A 127 5.36 -8.16 7.15
CA GLN A 127 3.98 -8.55 6.83
C GLN A 127 3.87 -9.15 5.42
N VAL A 128 4.85 -8.89 4.55
CA VAL A 128 4.85 -9.36 3.16
C VAL A 128 4.71 -10.87 3.07
N GLU A 129 5.51 -11.64 3.82
CA GLU A 129 5.48 -13.11 3.74
C GLU A 129 4.18 -13.69 4.31
N ASP A 130 3.61 -13.04 5.32
CA ASP A 130 2.34 -13.44 5.93
C ASP A 130 1.16 -13.25 4.96
N VAL A 131 1.13 -12.12 4.25
CA VAL A 131 0.04 -11.76 3.32
C VAL A 131 0.17 -12.43 1.96
N LEU A 132 1.39 -12.53 1.41
CA LEU A 132 1.61 -13.18 0.12
C LEU A 132 1.57 -14.70 0.23
N GLY A 133 1.73 -15.24 1.44
CA GLY A 133 1.95 -16.66 1.69
C GLY A 133 3.32 -17.06 1.14
N GLU A 134 4.15 -17.69 1.98
CA GLU A 134 5.32 -18.42 1.50
C GLU A 134 4.86 -19.39 0.38
N GLU A 135 5.31 -19.16 -0.87
CA GLU A 135 5.39 -20.22 -1.86
C GLU A 135 6.43 -21.24 -1.35
N ALA A 136 5.98 -22.16 -0.50
CA ALA A 136 6.73 -23.34 -0.10
C ALA A 136 6.65 -24.45 -1.16
#